data_AF-S7Y8K8-F1
#
_entry.id   AF-S7Y8K8-F1
#
_cell.length_a   1.000
_cell.length_b   1.000
_cell.length_c   1.000
_cell.angle_alpha   90.00
_cell.angle_beta   90.00
_cell.angle_gamma   90.00
#
_symmetry.space_group_name_H-M   'P 1'
#
loop_
_entity.id
_entity.type
_entity.pdbx_description
1 polymer ?
#
loop_
_entity_poly.entity_id
_entity_poly.type
_entity_poly.pdbx_seq_one_letter_code
_entity_poly.pdbx_strand_id
1 'polypeptide(L)'
;MVNSIHGLDIFLHNNHLMRVTPVSDSSIFIEGSVKIYHEAEGYPVINQKLEISVKIPPDYPRSPPIFRELGGVIPNDGNFHINPDGTICLGSPFSLMAQLQKDNCFNNFFEIFFIPYAYACLLKINHKIDFIFGELRHGSAGEIDELKELFKVDDVHQVLECLKALTLKKRVANKRLCPCGCSKKLSQCKTKSYLNRYRSLLSRNFFSKTWTRLSKS
;
A
#
# COMPACT_ATOMS: atom_id res chain seq x y z
N MET A 1 11.63 21.06 -11.58
CA MET A 1 11.62 19.69 -11.03
C MET A 1 10.22 19.18 -10.63
N VAL A 2 9.15 19.99 -10.73
CA VAL A 2 7.75 19.54 -10.49
C VAL A 2 7.16 18.79 -11.70
N ASN A 3 7.66 19.04 -12.92
CA ASN A 3 7.16 18.46 -14.17
C ASN A 3 7.53 16.97 -14.42
N SER A 4 8.03 16.22 -13.43
CA SER A 4 8.45 14.83 -13.62
C SER A 4 7.59 13.78 -12.91
N ILE A 5 6.64 14.18 -12.06
CA ILE A 5 5.73 13.23 -11.40
C ILE A 5 4.42 13.15 -12.18
N HIS A 6 4.20 11.99 -12.81
CA HIS A 6 2.98 11.74 -13.58
C HIS A 6 1.73 11.88 -12.70
N GLY A 7 0.77 12.72 -13.13
CA GLY A 7 -0.50 12.94 -12.44
C GLY A 7 -0.45 13.86 -11.22
N LEU A 8 0.70 14.48 -10.93
CA LEU A 8 0.80 15.46 -9.86
C LEU A 8 0.06 16.77 -10.20
N ASP A 9 0.13 17.20 -11.46
CA ASP A 9 -0.61 18.33 -12.00
C ASP A 9 -2.13 18.13 -11.87
N ILE A 10 -2.62 16.93 -12.20
CA ILE A 10 -4.02 16.54 -12.03
C ILE A 10 -4.43 16.63 -10.56
N PHE A 11 -3.60 16.07 -9.67
CA PHE A 11 -3.85 16.14 -8.23
C PHE A 11 -3.96 17.58 -7.73
N LEU A 12 -3.03 18.46 -8.11
CA LEU A 12 -3.02 19.86 -7.68
C LEU A 12 -4.20 20.66 -8.27
N HIS A 13 -4.60 20.34 -9.50
CA HIS A 13 -5.79 20.92 -10.12
C HIS A 13 -7.07 20.55 -9.35
N ASN A 14 -7.20 19.28 -8.97
CA ASN A 14 -8.35 18.78 -8.20
C ASN A 14 -8.33 19.27 -6.74
N ASN A 15 -7.14 19.56 -6.20
CA ASN A 15 -6.94 19.96 -4.81
C ASN A 15 -6.26 21.34 -4.72
N HIS A 16 -6.99 22.40 -5.09
CA HIS A 16 -6.46 23.78 -5.19
C HIS A 16 -5.89 24.38 -3.89
N LEU A 17 -6.17 23.79 -2.72
CA LEU A 17 -5.60 24.20 -1.43
C LEU A 17 -4.31 23.44 -1.10
N MET A 18 -3.88 22.50 -1.95
CA MET A 18 -2.60 21.82 -1.85
C MET A 18 -1.56 22.58 -2.65
N ARG A 19 -0.36 22.71 -2.08
CA ARG A 19 0.76 23.40 -2.73
C ARG A 19 2.05 22.62 -2.56
N VAL A 20 2.90 22.68 -3.58
CA VAL A 20 4.28 22.22 -3.48
C VAL A 20 5.04 23.18 -2.55
N THR A 21 5.72 22.63 -1.55
CA THR A 21 6.58 23.42 -0.65
C THR A 21 8.04 23.37 -1.11
N PRO A 22 8.85 24.40 -0.85
CA PRO A 22 10.27 24.41 -1.23
C PRO A 22 11.04 23.31 -0.50
N VAL A 23 11.94 22.59 -1.20
CA VAL A 23 12.72 21.50 -0.59
C VAL A 23 14.20 21.59 -1.02
N SER A 24 15.12 21.43 -0.05
CA SER A 24 16.58 21.36 -0.24
C SER A 24 17.07 19.98 -0.70
N ASP A 25 16.29 18.95 -0.38
CA ASP A 25 16.61 17.55 -0.65
C ASP A 25 15.72 17.09 -1.81
N SER A 26 16.27 16.32 -2.75
CA SER A 26 15.63 15.85 -4.01
C SER A 26 14.18 15.28 -3.97
N SER A 27 13.55 15.16 -2.81
CA SER A 27 12.13 14.83 -2.64
C SER A 27 11.22 16.03 -2.93
N ILE A 28 9.97 15.78 -3.34
CA ILE A 28 8.93 16.81 -3.45
C ILE A 28 8.04 16.71 -2.21
N PHE A 29 7.76 17.86 -1.58
CA PHE A 29 6.78 17.96 -0.51
C PHE A 29 5.56 18.73 -0.99
N ILE A 30 4.38 18.26 -0.62
CA ILE A 30 3.10 18.87 -0.93
C ILE A 30 2.32 18.96 0.37
N GLU A 31 1.83 20.14 0.70
CA GLU A 31 1.09 20.38 1.93
C GLU A 31 -0.13 21.25 1.67
N GLY A 32 -1.17 21.06 2.47
CA GLY A 32 -2.38 21.87 2.40
C GLY A 32 -3.61 21.11 2.85
N SER A 33 -4.77 21.63 2.47
CA SER A 33 -6.05 21.04 2.81
C SER A 33 -6.61 20.23 1.64
N VAL A 34 -7.07 19.01 1.91
CA VAL A 34 -7.84 18.18 0.97
C VAL A 34 -9.27 18.06 1.44
N LYS A 35 -10.22 18.07 0.51
CA LYS A 35 -11.64 17.83 0.81
C LYS A 35 -11.94 16.36 0.59
N ILE A 36 -12.32 15.66 1.66
CA ILE A 36 -12.83 14.31 1.60
C ILE A 36 -14.33 14.39 1.35
N TYR A 37 -14.72 14.07 0.12
CA TYR A 37 -16.11 13.87 -0.26
C TYR A 37 -16.26 12.47 -0.82
N HIS A 38 -16.85 11.56 -0.05
CA HIS A 38 -16.97 10.16 -0.45
C HIS A 38 -18.26 9.54 0.12
N GLU A 39 -18.82 8.61 -0.65
CA GLU A 39 -20.03 7.86 -0.35
C GLU A 39 -19.81 6.41 -0.76
N ALA A 40 -20.04 5.48 0.16
CA ALA A 40 -20.05 4.05 -0.11
C ALA A 40 -21.44 3.49 0.19
N GLU A 41 -21.86 2.48 -0.57
CA GLU A 41 -23.17 1.86 -0.40
C GLU A 41 -23.37 1.36 1.04
N GLY A 42 -24.45 1.79 1.68
CA GLY A 42 -24.77 1.43 3.06
C GLY A 42 -24.05 2.26 4.14
N TYR A 43 -23.28 3.29 3.77
CA TYR A 43 -22.53 4.13 4.71
C TYR A 43 -22.83 5.62 4.57
N PRO A 44 -22.69 6.42 5.65
CA PRO A 44 -22.86 7.86 5.62
C PRO A 44 -21.96 8.56 4.59
N VAL A 45 -22.46 9.62 3.98
CA VAL A 45 -21.66 10.53 3.18
C VAL A 45 -20.73 11.32 4.11
N ILE A 46 -19.44 11.35 3.78
CA ILE A 46 -18.47 12.22 4.46
C ILE A 46 -18.22 13.45 3.59
N ASN A 47 -18.20 14.62 4.24
CA ASN A 47 -17.83 15.89 3.63
C ASN A 47 -17.00 16.69 4.63
N GLN A 48 -15.69 16.45 4.67
CA GLN A 48 -14.80 17.01 5.68
C GLN A 48 -13.46 17.41 5.06
N LYS A 49 -12.82 18.42 5.63
CA LYS A 49 -11.46 18.81 5.24
C LYS A 49 -10.44 18.15 6.16
N LEU A 50 -9.32 17.71 5.57
CA LEU A 50 -8.14 17.26 6.29
C LEU A 50 -6.95 18.11 5.87
N GLU A 51 -6.09 18.45 6.82
CA GLU A 51 -4.77 19.03 6.52
C GLU A 51 -3.76 17.90 6.45
N ILE A 52 -3.01 17.82 5.35
CA ILE A 52 -2.05 16.74 5.13
C ILE A 52 -0.72 17.25 4.60
N SER A 53 0.33 16.47 4.86
CA SER A 53 1.60 16.52 4.11
C SER A 53 1.79 15.26 3.30
N VAL A 54 2.35 15.41 2.11
CA VAL A 54 2.74 14.32 1.22
C VAL A 54 4.19 14.50 0.83
N LYS A 55 5.02 13.53 1.16
CA LYS A 55 6.40 13.42 0.66
C LYS A 55 6.42 12.46 -0.52
N ILE A 56 6.71 12.96 -1.72
CA ILE A 56 6.97 12.15 -2.90
C ILE A 56 8.49 11.91 -2.99
N PRO A 57 8.95 10.64 -2.89
CA PRO A 57 10.37 10.34 -2.90
C PRO A 57 10.98 10.55 -4.29
N PRO A 58 12.31 10.82 -4.39
CA PRO A 58 12.98 11.11 -5.65
C PRO A 58 12.99 9.94 -6.64
N ASP A 59 12.79 8.71 -6.14
CA ASP A 59 12.75 7.50 -6.95
C ASP A 59 11.32 7.06 -7.31
N TYR A 60 10.29 7.85 -7.00
CA TYR A 60 8.90 7.59 -7.42
C TYR A 60 8.83 7.29 -8.93
N PRO A 61 8.08 6.25 -9.36
CA PRO A 61 7.16 5.38 -8.61
C PRO A 61 7.82 4.11 -8.00
N ARG A 62 9.15 4.05 -7.88
CA ARG A 62 9.84 2.87 -7.29
C ARG A 62 9.69 2.78 -5.76
N SER A 63 9.36 3.90 -5.12
CA SER A 63 8.95 3.98 -3.73
C SER A 63 7.64 4.77 -3.64
N PRO A 64 6.70 4.39 -2.74
CA PRO A 64 5.42 5.06 -2.62
C PRO A 64 5.56 6.44 -1.94
N PRO A 65 4.63 7.37 -2.21
CA PRO A 65 4.50 8.61 -1.46
C PRO A 65 4.14 8.33 0.00
N ILE A 66 4.59 9.20 0.89
CA ILE A 66 4.39 9.10 2.34
C ILE A 66 3.45 10.22 2.76
N PHE A 67 2.37 9.87 3.46
CA PHE A 67 1.35 10.81 3.92
C PHE A 67 1.43 11.01 5.43
N ARG A 68 1.12 12.21 5.91
CA ARG A 68 0.81 12.50 7.31
C ARG A 68 -0.42 13.38 7.40
N GLU A 69 -1.19 13.19 8.45
CA GLU A 69 -2.24 14.14 8.85
C GLU A 69 -1.58 15.23 9.72
N LEU A 70 -1.97 16.49 9.49
CA LEU A 70 -1.40 17.67 10.16
C LEU A 70 -2.43 18.41 11.03
N GLY A 71 -3.73 18.25 10.75
CA GLY A 71 -4.81 19.04 11.35
C GLY A 71 -5.34 18.48 12.67
N GLY A 72 -4.90 17.30 13.10
CA GLY A 72 -5.37 16.61 14.29
C GLY A 72 -6.78 16.03 14.18
N VAL A 73 -7.36 16.00 12.98
CA VAL A 73 -8.71 15.45 12.77
C VAL A 73 -8.69 13.93 12.92
N ILE A 74 -7.72 13.27 12.29
CA ILE A 74 -7.47 11.85 12.50
C ILE A 74 -6.44 11.74 13.63
N PRO A 75 -6.79 11.12 14.77
CA PRO A 75 -5.86 10.96 15.88
C PRO A 75 -4.58 10.25 15.44
N ASN A 76 -3.44 10.76 15.91
CA ASN A 76 -2.13 10.14 15.68
C ASN A 76 -1.95 8.92 16.59
N ASP A 77 -2.70 7.86 16.29
CA ASP A 77 -2.66 6.59 17.01
C ASP A 77 -2.80 5.39 16.06
N GLY A 78 -2.36 4.24 16.56
CA GLY A 78 -2.35 2.99 15.78
C GLY A 78 -3.74 2.52 15.36
N ASN A 79 -4.81 2.84 16.11
CA ASN A 79 -6.19 2.46 15.77
C ASN A 79 -6.73 3.20 14.55
N PHE A 80 -6.01 4.23 14.07
CA PHE A 80 -6.26 4.93 12.82
C PHE A 80 -5.18 4.66 11.76
N HIS A 81 -4.45 3.55 11.88
CA HIS A 81 -3.37 3.20 10.95
C HIS A 81 -2.29 4.28 10.83
N ILE A 82 -2.02 5.00 11.91
CA ILE A 82 -0.86 5.90 11.99
C ILE A 82 0.32 5.11 12.59
N ASN A 83 1.44 5.11 11.87
CA ASN A 83 2.68 4.50 12.32
C ASN A 83 3.33 5.33 13.45
N PRO A 84 4.23 4.74 14.28
CA PRO A 84 4.89 5.46 15.37
C PRO A 84 5.66 6.73 14.95
N ASP A 85 6.04 6.85 13.68
CA ASP A 85 6.71 8.02 13.10
C ASP A 85 5.73 9.09 12.53
N GLY A 86 4.44 8.93 12.82
CA GLY A 86 3.35 9.81 12.38
C GLY A 86 2.94 9.62 10.91
N THR A 87 3.48 8.62 10.21
CA THR A 87 3.10 8.35 8.83
C THR A 87 1.83 7.51 8.73
N ILE A 88 0.99 7.81 7.74
CA ILE A 88 -0.24 7.05 7.47
C ILE A 88 0.12 5.73 6.76
N CYS A 89 -0.33 4.61 7.32
CA CYS A 89 -0.27 3.30 6.71
C CYS A 89 -1.47 3.10 5.76
N LEU A 90 -1.26 3.42 4.48
CA LEU A 90 -2.28 3.33 3.43
C LEU A 90 -2.54 1.90 2.92
N GLY A 91 -1.73 0.93 3.33
CA GLY A 91 -1.81 -0.45 2.86
C GLY A 91 -0.47 -1.15 3.00
N SER A 92 -0.44 -2.44 2.67
CA SER A 92 0.81 -3.20 2.74
C SER A 92 1.82 -2.70 1.71
N PRO A 93 3.14 -2.86 1.97
CA PRO A 93 4.18 -2.58 0.97
C PRO A 93 3.93 -3.30 -0.36
N PHE A 94 3.29 -4.47 -0.32
CA PHE A 94 2.99 -5.25 -1.51
C PHE A 94 1.90 -4.60 -2.36
N SER A 95 0.76 -4.24 -1.77
CA SER A 95 -0.36 -3.63 -2.48
C SER A 95 -0.01 -2.26 -3.05
N LEU A 96 0.68 -1.42 -2.26
CA LEU A 96 1.15 -0.12 -2.72
C LEU A 96 2.06 -0.25 -3.95
N MET A 97 3.04 -1.16 -3.90
CA MET A 97 3.97 -1.36 -5.01
C MET A 97 3.31 -2.03 -6.21
N ALA A 98 2.41 -3.00 -6.01
CA ALA A 98 1.70 -3.65 -7.11
C ALA A 98 0.82 -2.65 -7.88
N GLN A 99 0.17 -1.73 -7.18
CA GLN A 99 -0.59 -0.64 -7.81
C GLN A 99 0.33 0.31 -8.58
N LEU A 100 1.44 0.77 -7.98
CA LEU A 100 2.38 1.68 -8.65
C LEU A 100 3.05 1.09 -9.90
N GLN A 101 3.17 -0.25 -9.99
CA GLN A 101 3.65 -0.93 -11.20
C GLN A 101 2.58 -1.06 -12.29
N LYS A 102 1.30 -1.07 -11.90
CA LYS A 102 0.16 -1.08 -12.82
C LYS A 102 -0.14 0.32 -13.36
N ASP A 103 -0.07 1.31 -12.48
CA ASP A 103 -0.37 2.71 -12.75
C ASP A 103 0.45 3.61 -11.81
N ASN A 104 1.32 4.42 -12.40
CA ASN A 104 2.22 5.34 -11.68
C ASN A 104 1.68 6.77 -11.60
N CYS A 105 0.40 7.00 -11.91
CA CYS A 105 -0.25 8.29 -11.72
C CYS A 105 -0.44 8.59 -10.23
N PHE A 106 0.12 9.70 -9.76
CA PHE A 106 0.02 10.12 -8.36
C PHE A 106 -1.43 10.40 -7.94
N ASN A 107 -2.22 11.09 -8.78
CA ASN A 107 -3.64 11.32 -8.50
C ASN A 107 -4.40 9.99 -8.33
N ASN A 108 -4.16 8.99 -9.19
CA ASN A 108 -4.84 7.71 -9.08
C ASN A 108 -4.40 6.94 -7.81
N PHE A 109 -3.12 7.03 -7.42
CA PHE A 109 -2.67 6.48 -6.13
C PHE A 109 -3.41 7.13 -4.96
N PHE A 110 -3.56 8.46 -4.98
CA PHE A 110 -4.28 9.21 -3.96
C PHE A 110 -5.75 8.79 -3.87
N GLU A 111 -6.45 8.70 -5.01
CA GLU A 111 -7.85 8.26 -5.06
C GLU A 111 -8.05 6.80 -4.63
N ILE A 112 -7.12 5.90 -4.95
CA ILE A 112 -7.25 4.46 -4.64
C ILE A 112 -6.90 4.15 -3.19
N PHE A 113 -5.94 4.88 -2.60
CA PHE A 113 -5.44 4.56 -1.26
C PHE A 113 -5.80 5.60 -0.20
N PHE A 114 -5.54 6.88 -0.47
CA PHE A 114 -5.72 7.91 0.55
C PHE A 114 -7.20 8.25 0.79
N ILE A 115 -8.01 8.39 -0.27
CA ILE A 115 -9.42 8.72 -0.13
C ILE A 115 -10.20 7.64 0.65
N PRO A 116 -10.09 6.32 0.34
CA PRO A 116 -10.76 5.28 1.10
C PRO A 116 -10.28 5.18 2.55
N TYR A 117 -8.98 5.35 2.78
CA TYR A 117 -8.41 5.43 4.13
C TYR A 117 -9.04 6.58 4.93
N ALA A 118 -9.02 7.80 4.39
CA ALA A 118 -9.55 8.98 5.06
C ALA A 118 -11.05 8.84 5.32
N TYR A 119 -11.80 8.30 4.36
CA TYR A 119 -13.22 8.00 4.51
C TYR A 119 -13.48 7.04 5.67
N ALA A 120 -12.76 5.93 5.74
CA ALA A 120 -12.92 4.94 6.81
C ALA A 120 -12.57 5.51 8.20
N CYS A 121 -11.49 6.29 8.31
CA CYS A 121 -11.16 6.99 9.56
C CYS A 121 -12.28 7.95 9.98
N LEU A 122 -12.82 8.73 9.04
CA LEU A 122 -13.88 9.70 9.34
C LEU A 122 -15.22 9.02 9.67
N LEU A 123 -15.53 7.86 9.08
CA LEU A 123 -16.66 7.05 9.51
C LEU A 123 -16.50 6.58 10.96
N LYS A 124 -15.29 6.13 11.35
CA LYS A 124 -15.00 5.70 12.72
C LYS A 124 -15.12 6.86 13.70
N ILE A 125 -14.59 8.04 13.37
CA ILE A 125 -14.62 9.24 14.22
C ILE A 125 -16.04 9.81 14.34
N ASN A 126 -16.71 10.03 13.20
CA ASN A 126 -17.97 10.79 13.16
C ASN A 126 -19.20 9.92 13.45
N HIS A 127 -19.13 8.62 13.13
CA HIS A 127 -20.27 7.71 13.16
C HIS A 127 -20.06 6.45 14.00
N LYS A 128 -18.85 6.25 14.57
CA LYS A 128 -18.49 5.04 15.33
C LYS A 128 -18.63 3.75 14.52
N ILE A 129 -18.43 3.85 13.21
CA ILE A 129 -18.44 2.72 12.29
C ILE A 129 -16.99 2.26 12.09
N ASP A 130 -16.67 1.02 12.47
CA ASP A 130 -15.33 0.46 12.31
C ASP A 130 -14.95 0.29 10.83
N PHE A 131 -13.65 0.05 10.56
CA PHE A 131 -13.09 0.08 9.20
C PHE A 131 -13.78 -0.89 8.24
N ILE A 132 -14.56 -0.32 7.34
CA ILE A 132 -15.47 -1.01 6.42
C ILE A 132 -14.78 -1.74 5.26
N PHE A 133 -13.50 -1.41 5.01
CA PHE A 133 -12.70 -2.01 3.93
C PHE A 133 -11.79 -3.15 4.44
N GLY A 134 -11.99 -3.60 5.68
CA GLY A 134 -11.22 -4.65 6.34
C GLY A 134 -10.02 -4.10 7.12
N GLU A 135 -9.89 -4.50 8.39
CA GLU A 135 -8.69 -4.23 9.20
C GLU A 135 -7.65 -5.31 8.91
N LEU A 136 -6.66 -5.04 8.06
CA LEU A 136 -5.41 -5.80 8.12
C LEU A 136 -4.67 -5.41 9.39
N ARG A 137 -4.17 -6.40 10.13
CA ARG A 137 -3.29 -6.15 11.29
C ARG A 137 -2.11 -5.25 10.89
N HIS A 138 -1.61 -4.41 11.78
CA HIS A 138 -0.52 -3.50 11.42
C HIS A 138 0.80 -4.22 11.12
N GLY A 139 1.64 -3.58 10.32
CA GLY A 139 3.02 -3.97 10.07
C GLY A 139 3.17 -5.35 9.43
N SER A 140 4.19 -6.09 9.85
CA SER A 140 4.49 -7.41 9.30
C SER A 140 3.33 -8.40 9.44
N ALA A 141 2.51 -8.29 10.50
CA ALA A 141 1.45 -9.25 10.79
C ALA A 141 0.30 -9.20 9.76
N GLY A 142 -0.16 -8.02 9.35
CA GLY A 142 -1.19 -7.93 8.30
C GLY A 142 -0.64 -8.04 6.90
N GLU A 143 0.62 -7.67 6.66
CA GLU A 143 1.26 -8.02 5.39
C GLU A 143 1.36 -9.54 5.21
N ILE A 144 1.65 -10.29 6.27
CA ILE A 144 1.60 -11.75 6.22
C ILE A 144 0.17 -12.25 5.92
N ASP A 145 -0.86 -11.69 6.55
CA ASP A 145 -2.25 -12.09 6.28
C ASP A 145 -2.66 -11.82 4.84
N GLU A 146 -2.33 -10.64 4.32
CA GLU A 146 -2.55 -10.31 2.92
C GLU A 146 -1.82 -11.30 2.01
N LEU A 147 -0.54 -11.58 2.26
CA LEU A 147 0.23 -12.52 1.45
C LEU A 147 -0.32 -13.95 1.51
N LYS A 148 -0.88 -14.38 2.65
CA LYS A 148 -1.61 -15.65 2.76
C LYS A 148 -2.79 -15.68 1.80
N GLU A 149 -3.61 -14.64 1.80
CA GLU A 149 -4.77 -14.53 0.91
C GLU A 149 -4.38 -14.44 -0.57
N LEU A 150 -3.32 -13.71 -0.89
CA LEU A 150 -2.85 -13.51 -2.27
C LEU A 150 -2.22 -14.78 -2.83
N PHE A 151 -1.44 -15.51 -2.02
CA PHE A 151 -0.76 -16.74 -2.45
C PHE A 151 -1.63 -18.00 -2.26
N LYS A 152 -2.76 -17.88 -1.56
CA LYS A 152 -3.65 -18.98 -1.16
C LYS A 152 -2.89 -20.04 -0.37
N VAL A 153 -2.30 -19.59 0.73
CA VAL A 153 -1.54 -20.39 1.71
C VAL A 153 -2.01 -20.03 3.13
N ASP A 154 -1.76 -20.92 4.08
CA ASP A 154 -2.45 -20.90 5.38
C ASP A 154 -1.56 -20.38 6.52
N ASP A 155 -0.23 -20.56 6.41
CA ASP A 155 0.71 -20.22 7.47
C ASP A 155 1.89 -19.35 7.02
N VAL A 156 2.59 -18.79 8.01
CA VAL A 156 3.70 -17.85 7.81
C VAL A 156 4.87 -18.49 7.08
N HIS A 157 5.18 -19.75 7.39
CA HIS A 157 6.27 -20.47 6.74
C HIS A 157 5.98 -20.67 5.25
N GLN A 158 4.74 -21.00 4.89
CA GLN A 158 4.31 -21.10 3.49
C GLN A 158 4.41 -19.75 2.76
N VAL A 159 4.08 -18.63 3.41
CA VAL A 159 4.28 -17.28 2.86
C VAL A 159 5.76 -17.02 2.57
N LEU A 160 6.65 -17.32 3.53
CA LEU A 160 8.09 -17.14 3.38
C LEU A 160 8.64 -18.01 2.24
N GLU A 161 8.22 -19.26 2.11
CA GLU A 161 8.63 -20.13 1.01
C GLU A 161 8.04 -19.69 -0.35
N CYS A 162 6.84 -19.09 -0.38
CA CYS A 162 6.31 -18.42 -1.57
C CYS A 162 7.20 -17.23 -1.99
N LEU A 163 7.53 -16.34 -1.07
CA LEU A 163 8.42 -15.19 -1.30
C LEU A 163 9.80 -15.65 -1.80
N LYS A 164 10.37 -16.67 -1.17
CA LYS A 164 11.63 -17.29 -1.60
C LYS A 164 11.52 -17.93 -2.98
N ALA A 165 10.40 -18.56 -3.31
CA ALA A 165 10.15 -19.05 -4.66
C ALA A 165 10.12 -17.90 -5.67
N LEU A 166 9.57 -16.74 -5.32
CA LEU A 166 9.51 -15.54 -6.18
C LEU A 166 10.88 -14.90 -6.44
N THR A 167 11.86 -15.03 -5.53
CA THR A 167 13.24 -14.55 -5.76
C THR A 167 14.01 -15.39 -6.79
N LEU A 168 13.60 -16.62 -7.04
CA LEU A 168 14.28 -17.53 -7.99
C LEU A 168 13.86 -17.27 -9.44
N LYS A 169 14.71 -17.69 -10.40
CA LYS A 169 14.29 -17.82 -11.81
C LYS A 169 13.08 -18.77 -11.88
N LYS A 170 12.06 -18.44 -12.68
CA LYS A 170 10.81 -19.23 -12.81
C LYS A 170 11.07 -20.72 -13.05
N ARG A 171 12.00 -21.05 -13.97
CA ARG A 171 12.41 -22.43 -14.28
C ARG A 171 13.01 -23.19 -13.09
N VAL A 172 13.61 -22.49 -12.13
CA VAL A 172 14.20 -23.08 -10.92
C VAL A 172 13.11 -23.29 -9.87
N ALA A 173 12.29 -22.26 -9.60
CA ALA A 173 11.18 -22.36 -8.65
C ALA A 173 10.20 -23.49 -9.03
N ASN A 174 9.86 -23.62 -10.31
CA ASN A 174 8.92 -24.62 -10.83
C ASN A 174 9.32 -26.08 -10.56
N LYS A 175 10.61 -26.35 -10.29
CA LYS A 175 11.13 -27.69 -10.02
C LYS A 175 11.07 -28.07 -8.53
N ARG A 176 10.90 -27.09 -7.63
CA ARG A 176 10.82 -27.30 -6.18
C ARG A 176 9.43 -27.77 -5.77
N LEU A 177 9.33 -28.35 -4.57
CA LEU A 177 8.04 -28.63 -3.93
C LEU A 177 7.23 -27.34 -3.79
N CYS A 178 5.92 -27.46 -3.94
CA CYS A 178 5.03 -26.33 -3.85
C CYS A 178 4.96 -25.82 -2.39
N PRO A 179 5.14 -24.50 -2.15
CA PRO A 179 5.07 -23.94 -0.81
C PRO A 179 3.73 -24.15 -0.09
N CYS A 180 2.64 -24.45 -0.79
CA CYS A 180 1.32 -24.70 -0.17
C CYS A 180 1.19 -26.07 0.53
N GLY A 181 2.25 -26.89 0.58
CA GLY A 181 2.23 -28.16 1.31
C GLY A 181 1.54 -29.34 0.59
N CYS A 182 1.02 -29.17 -0.63
CA CYS A 182 0.35 -30.25 -1.38
C CYS A 182 1.25 -31.40 -1.88
N SER A 183 2.53 -31.44 -1.48
CA SER A 183 3.55 -32.43 -1.88
C SER A 183 3.86 -32.54 -3.39
N LYS A 184 3.21 -31.74 -4.25
CA LYS A 184 3.50 -31.65 -5.68
C LYS A 184 4.60 -30.63 -5.96
N LYS A 185 5.23 -30.70 -7.15
CA LYS A 185 6.11 -29.61 -7.62
C LYS A 185 5.29 -28.33 -7.84
N LEU A 186 5.90 -27.16 -7.66
CA LEU A 186 5.22 -25.87 -7.92
C LEU A 186 4.65 -25.81 -9.34
N SER A 187 5.35 -26.36 -10.34
CA SER A 187 4.85 -26.44 -11.72
C SER A 187 3.48 -27.12 -11.88
N GLN A 188 3.13 -28.02 -10.96
CA GLN A 188 1.96 -28.89 -10.98
C GLN A 188 0.86 -28.45 -9.99
N CYS A 189 1.01 -27.30 -9.33
CA CYS A 189 0.03 -26.78 -8.36
C CYS A 189 -0.58 -25.45 -8.83
N LYS A 190 -1.82 -25.16 -8.39
CA LYS A 190 -2.51 -23.88 -8.64
C LYS A 190 -1.77 -22.69 -8.02
N THR A 191 -1.05 -22.86 -6.91
CA THR A 191 -0.23 -21.79 -6.31
C THR A 191 0.72 -21.13 -7.31
N LYS A 192 1.17 -21.86 -8.33
CA LYS A 192 1.96 -21.32 -9.45
C LYS A 192 1.28 -20.13 -10.14
N SER A 193 -0.03 -20.18 -10.41
CA SER A 193 -0.71 -19.08 -11.11
C SER A 193 -0.78 -17.85 -10.23
N TYR A 194 -1.05 -18.01 -8.93
CA TYR A 194 -1.02 -16.91 -7.97
C TYR A 194 0.36 -16.27 -7.90
N LEU A 195 1.44 -17.05 -7.76
CA LEU A 195 2.80 -16.50 -7.76
C LEU A 195 3.18 -15.86 -9.09
N ASN A 196 2.78 -16.44 -10.23
CA ASN A 196 3.13 -15.88 -11.54
C ASN A 196 2.49 -14.52 -11.80
N ARG A 197 1.27 -14.26 -11.29
CA ARG A 197 0.62 -12.94 -11.38
C ARG A 197 1.50 -11.84 -10.82
N TYR A 198 2.22 -12.11 -9.74
CA TYR A 198 3.07 -11.13 -9.07
C TYR A 198 4.50 -11.10 -9.61
N ARG A 199 5.00 -12.22 -10.18
CA ARG A 199 6.29 -12.24 -10.89
C ARG A 199 6.36 -11.26 -12.05
N SER A 200 5.25 -10.97 -12.71
CA SER A 200 5.18 -9.99 -13.81
C SER A 200 5.06 -8.55 -13.32
N LEU A 201 4.63 -8.34 -12.08
CA LEU A 201 4.37 -7.02 -11.52
C LEU A 201 5.54 -6.49 -10.71
N LEU A 202 6.18 -7.34 -9.90
CA LEU A 202 7.19 -6.92 -8.91
C LEU A 202 8.54 -7.58 -9.17
N SER A 203 9.61 -6.85 -8.83
CA SER A 203 10.98 -7.31 -9.05
C SER A 203 11.41 -8.39 -8.05
N ARG A 204 12.38 -9.22 -8.45
CA ARG A 204 13.03 -10.18 -7.53
C ARG A 204 13.66 -9.51 -6.31
N ASN A 205 14.17 -8.28 -6.48
CA ASN A 205 14.75 -7.51 -5.37
C ASN A 205 13.69 -7.09 -4.36
N PHE A 206 12.49 -6.69 -4.83
CA PHE A 206 11.35 -6.41 -3.96
C PHE A 206 11.03 -7.63 -3.09
N PHE A 207 10.79 -8.80 -3.71
CA PHE A 207 10.51 -10.02 -2.97
C PHE A 207 11.63 -10.43 -2.00
N SER A 208 12.89 -10.23 -2.38
CA SER A 208 14.03 -10.50 -1.52
C SER A 208 14.05 -9.61 -0.29
N LYS A 209 13.78 -8.30 -0.45
CA LYS A 209 13.70 -7.36 0.68
C LYS A 209 12.52 -7.69 1.60
N THR A 210 11.35 -8.00 1.03
CA THR A 210 10.17 -8.43 1.78
C THR A 210 10.44 -9.69 2.57
N TRP A 211 11.04 -10.72 1.96
CA TRP A 211 11.42 -11.95 2.65
C TRP A 211 12.39 -11.71 3.81
N THR A 212 13.42 -10.88 3.61
CA THR A 212 14.40 -10.56 4.66
C THR A 212 13.77 -9.83 5.84
N ARG A 213 12.81 -8.94 5.59
CA ARG A 213 12.10 -8.22 6.65
C ARG A 213 11.16 -9.14 7.42
N LEU A 214 10.33 -9.91 6.71
CA LEU A 214 9.32 -10.77 7.34
C LEU A 214 9.91 -12.00 8.02
N SER A 215 11.09 -12.50 7.60
CA SER A 215 11.75 -13.64 8.26
C SER A 215 12.40 -13.30 9.60
N LYS A 216 12.50 -12.00 9.94
CA LYS A 216 13.03 -11.49 11.21
C LYS A 216 11.95 -10.94 12.15
N SER A 217 10.70 -10.91 11.68
CA SER A 217 9.53 -10.45 12.43
C SER A 217 8.99 -11.61 13.28
#